data_AF-A0A392Q427-F1
#
_entry.id   AF-A0A392Q427-F1
#
_cell.length_a   1.000
_cell.length_b   1.000
_cell.length_c   1.000
_cell.angle_alpha   90.00
_cell.angle_beta   90.00
_cell.angle_gamma   90.00
#
_symmetry.space_group_name_H-M   'P 1'
#
loop_
_entity.id
_entity.type
_entity.pdbx_description
1 polymer ?
#
loop_
_entity_poly.entity_id
_entity_poly.type
_entity_poly.pdbx_seq_one_letter_code
_entity_poly.pdbx_strand_id
1 'polypeptide(L)' 'MHPFKLIFQKKTKVQNVEKSDIPILGLSFTDLAEVSSYSDDYDYLIDVIGLMSGISNELEYIRDGKVTKM' A
#
# COMPACT_ATOMS: atom_id res chain seq x y z
N MET A 1 -9.65 7.62 4.05
CA MET A 1 -8.41 7.84 4.84
C MET A 1 -8.79 8.46 6.19
N HIS A 2 -8.21 8.01 7.31
CA HIS A 2 -8.58 8.54 8.62
C HIS A 2 -8.08 9.99 8.79
N PRO A 3 -8.89 10.93 9.34
CA PRO A 3 -8.55 12.35 9.41
C PRO A 3 -7.44 12.67 10.42
N PHE A 4 -7.11 11.73 11.31
CA PHE A 4 -6.09 11.91 12.35
C PHE A 4 -4.92 10.95 12.20
N LYS A 5 -3.73 11.41 12.59
CA LYS A 5 -2.50 10.63 12.69
C LYS A 5 -1.98 10.67 14.12
N LEU A 6 -1.56 9.52 14.65
CA LEU A 6 -0.92 9.43 15.96
C LEU A 6 0.60 9.54 15.81
N ILE A 7 1.22 10.39 16.62
CA ILE A 7 2.67 10.59 16.64
C ILE A 7 3.17 10.18 18.02
N PHE A 8 4.15 9.28 18.06
CA PHE A 8 4.73 8.84 19.33
C PHE A 8 5.57 9.96 19.97
N GLN A 9 5.45 10.08 21.28
CA GLN A 9 6.22 11.02 22.09
C GLN A 9 7.02 10.26 23.14
N LYS A 10 7.90 10.97 23.86
CA LYS A 10 8.76 10.37 24.90
C LYS A 10 8.01 9.55 25.97
N LYS A 11 6.73 9.87 26.22
CA LYS A 11 5.88 9.16 27.20
C LYS A 11 4.99 8.08 26.60
N THR A 12 5.03 7.85 25.28
CA THR A 12 4.26 6.78 24.64
C THR A 12 4.78 5.42 25.12
N LYS A 13 3.86 4.56 25.56
CA LYS A 13 4.16 3.18 25.95
C LYS A 13 3.58 2.24 24.90
N VAL A 14 4.33 1.21 24.55
CA VAL A 14 3.94 0.16 23.59
C VAL A 14 4.07 -1.18 24.30
N GLN A 15 3.06 -2.03 24.18
CA GLN A 15 3.03 -3.37 24.78
C GLN A 15 2.49 -4.36 23.75
N ASN A 16 3.09 -5.55 23.67
CA ASN A 16 2.59 -6.63 22.82
C ASN A 16 1.34 -7.26 23.43
N VAL A 17 0.38 -7.65 22.59
CA VAL A 17 -0.87 -8.31 22.98
C VAL A 17 -1.04 -9.56 22.13
N GLU A 18 -1.14 -10.73 22.77
CA GLU A 18 -1.12 -12.04 22.08
C GLU A 18 -2.44 -12.41 21.38
N LYS A 19 -3.56 -11.84 21.82
CA LYS A 19 -4.87 -12.04 21.20
C LYS A 19 -5.50 -10.69 20.98
N SER A 20 -5.70 -10.34 19.72
CA SER A 20 -6.52 -9.20 19.38
C SER A 20 -7.43 -9.57 18.22
N ASP A 21 -8.67 -9.13 18.29
CA ASP A 21 -9.62 -9.17 17.17
C ASP A 21 -9.26 -8.12 16.08
N ILE A 22 -8.06 -7.54 16.13
CA ILE A 22 -7.61 -6.52 15.20
C ILE A 22 -7.27 -7.20 13.86
N PRO A 23 -7.89 -6.75 12.75
CA PRO A 23 -7.51 -7.20 11.41
C PRO A 23 -6.03 -6.90 11.16
N ILE A 24 -5.26 -7.93 10.81
CA ILE A 24 -3.79 -7.88 10.76
C ILE A 24 -3.26 -6.82 9.77
N LEU A 25 -3.97 -6.59 8.67
CA LEU A 25 -3.42 -5.84 7.53
C LEU A 25 -4.09 -4.47 7.30
N GLY A 26 -5.24 -4.19 7.92
CA GLY A 26 -5.95 -2.92 7.75
C GLY A 26 -6.29 -2.55 6.30
N LEU A 27 -6.33 -3.53 5.39
CA LEU A 27 -6.49 -3.34 3.95
C LEU A 27 -7.95 -3.09 3.56
N SER A 28 -8.15 -2.25 2.55
CA SER A 28 -9.44 -1.98 1.93
C SER A 28 -9.38 -2.32 0.44
N PHE A 29 -9.59 -3.59 0.12
CA PHE A 29 -9.44 -4.08 -1.25
C PHE A 29 -10.44 -3.46 -2.23
N THR A 30 -9.93 -3.06 -3.39
CA THR A 30 -10.69 -2.62 -4.56
C THR A 30 -10.57 -3.66 -5.66
N ASP A 31 -11.65 -3.88 -6.42
CA ASP A 31 -11.66 -4.84 -7.52
C ASP A 31 -10.79 -4.37 -8.68
N LEU A 32 -10.00 -5.26 -9.29
CA LEU A 32 -9.16 -4.91 -10.44
C LEU A 32 -9.97 -4.41 -11.65
N ALA A 33 -11.20 -4.88 -11.82
CA ALA A 33 -12.11 -4.39 -12.85
C ALA A 33 -12.51 -2.93 -12.60
N GLU A 34 -12.72 -2.55 -11.34
CA GLU A 34 -13.00 -1.16 -10.96
C GLU A 34 -11.75 -0.28 -11.18
N VAL A 35 -10.57 -0.75 -10.78
CA VAL A 35 -9.30 -0.06 -11.03
C VAL A 35 -9.07 0.21 -12.52
N SER A 36 -9.49 -0.72 -13.40
CA SER A 36 -9.35 -0.55 -14.85
C SER A 36 -10.18 0.60 -15.43
N SER A 37 -11.17 1.09 -14.67
CA SER A 37 -12.03 2.22 -15.06
C SER A 37 -11.50 3.57 -14.60
N TYR A 38 -10.47 3.60 -13.75
CA TYR A 38 -9.89 4.85 -13.26
C TYR A 38 -9.03 5.52 -14.32
N SER A 39 -9.01 6.85 -14.29
CA SER A 39 -8.14 7.65 -15.15
C SER A 39 -6.70 7.63 -14.64
N ASP A 40 -5.75 7.95 -15.53
CA ASP A 40 -4.32 7.96 -15.20
C ASP A 40 -3.95 8.97 -14.09
N ASP A 41 -4.82 9.96 -13.85
CA ASP A 41 -4.70 11.00 -12.83
C ASP A 41 -5.47 10.69 -11.54
N TYR A 42 -5.77 9.41 -11.27
CA TYR A 42 -6.44 9.02 -10.03
C TYR A 42 -5.53 9.25 -8.80
N ASP A 43 -5.88 10.24 -7.98
CA ASP A 43 -5.02 10.79 -6.90
C ASP A 43 -5.01 9.99 -5.57
N TYR A 44 -5.65 8.82 -5.51
CA TYR A 44 -5.79 8.06 -4.25
C TYR A 44 -5.04 6.72 -4.26
N LEU A 45 -4.62 6.28 -3.06
CA LEU A 45 -4.02 4.96 -2.85
C LEU A 45 -5.10 3.87 -2.86
N ILE A 46 -4.78 2.74 -3.47
CA ILE A 46 -5.68 1.60 -3.65
C ILE A 46 -4.98 0.33 -3.15
N ASP A 47 -5.68 -0.47 -2.34
CA ASP A 47 -5.25 -1.83 -2.02
C ASP A 47 -5.90 -2.80 -3.01
N VAL A 48 -5.12 -3.70 -3.61
CA VAL A 48 -5.62 -4.73 -4.52
C VAL A 48 -5.19 -6.13 -4.08
N ILE A 49 -5.98 -7.13 -4.42
CA ILE A 49 -5.64 -8.55 -4.23
C ILE A 49 -6.02 -9.33 -5.48
N GLY A 50 -5.20 -10.31 -5.85
CA GLY A 50 -5.42 -11.09 -7.05
C GLY A 50 -4.52 -12.32 -7.12
N LEU A 51 -4.81 -13.18 -8.10
CA LEU A 51 -3.99 -14.34 -8.40
C LEU A 51 -2.79 -13.93 -9.25
N MET A 52 -1.58 -14.27 -8.81
CA MET A 52 -0.37 -14.10 -9.61
C MET A 52 -0.37 -15.10 -10.78
N SER A 53 -0.43 -14.60 -12.01
CA SER A 53 -0.46 -15.42 -13.24
C SER A 53 0.90 -15.56 -13.93
N GLY A 54 1.85 -14.67 -13.63
CA GLY A 54 3.20 -14.68 -14.20
C GLY A 54 4.07 -13.57 -13.62
N ILE A 55 5.38 -13.65 -13.85
CA ILE A 55 6.39 -12.67 -13.40
C ILE A 55 7.32 -12.39 -14.60
N SER A 56 7.60 -11.12 -14.89
CA SER A 56 8.61 -10.72 -15.88
C SER A 56 9.95 -10.43 -15.21
N ASN A 57 11.01 -10.26 -16.02
CA ASN A 57 12.27 -9.71 -15.52
C ASN A 57 12.06 -8.26 -15.04
N GLU A 58 12.87 -7.86 -14.06
CA GLU A 58 12.94 -6.48 -13.56
C GLU A 58 13.37 -5.52 -14.69
N LEU A 59 12.70 -4.37 -14.79
CA LEU A 59 13.01 -3.33 -15.76
C LEU A 59 13.75 -2.17 -15.09
N GLU A 60 14.54 -1.44 -15.88
CA GLU A 60 15.24 -0.23 -15.42
C GLU A 60 14.78 0.98 -16.24
N TYR A 61 14.66 2.15 -15.59
CA TYR A 61 14.33 3.42 -16.22
C TYR A 61 15.16 4.57 -15.64
N ILE A 62 15.24 5.69 -16.35
CA ILE A 62 15.97 6.87 -15.89
C ILE A 62 15.02 7.78 -15.12
N ARG A 63 15.28 8.01 -13.84
CA ARG A 63 14.63 9.03 -13.01
C ARG A 63 15.69 9.99 -12.50
N ASP A 64 15.51 11.28 -12.73
CA ASP A 64 16.42 12.35 -12.31
C ASP A 64 17.89 12.10 -12.72
N GLY A 65 18.09 11.58 -13.94
CA GLY A 65 19.43 11.26 -14.49
C GLY A 65 20.08 10.00 -13.92
N LYS A 66 19.39 9.25 -13.06
CA LYS A 66 19.87 8.01 -12.45
C LYS A 66 19.07 6.80 -12.93
N VAL A 67 19.77 5.71 -13.24
CA VAL A 67 19.16 4.40 -13.48
C VAL A 67 18.45 3.94 -12.20
N THR A 68 17.15 3.69 -12.31
CA THR A 68 16.24 3.28 -11.23
C THR A 68 15.54 2.00 -11.67
N LYS A 69 15.57 0.99 -10.81
CA LYS A 69 14.79 -0.23 -11.01
C LYS A 69 13.30 0.07 -10.83
N MET A 70 12.47 -0.51 -11.69
CA MET A 70 11.02 -0.39 -11.65
C MET A 70 10.43 -1.16 -10.47
#